data_AF-A0A9W8R0R0-F1
#
_entry.id   AF-A0A9W8R0R0-F1
#
_cell.length_a   1.000
_cell.length_b   1.000
_cell.length_c   1.000
_cell.angle_alpha   90.00
_cell.angle_beta   90.00
_cell.angle_gamma   90.00
#
_symmetry.space_group_name_H-M   'P 1'
#
loop_
_entity.id
_entity.type
_entity.pdbx_description
1 polymer ?
#
loop_
_entity_poly.entity_id
_entity_poly.type
_entity_poly.pdbx_seq_one_letter_code
_entity_poly.pdbx_strand_id
1 'polypeptide(L)'
;MADISKAVANEKVQRVDDPSPASDSDTVVAVVQEKPKSTWKSYLWDTFDKSPEERRFLFKLDAALMTLASLGYFIKYLDQVNINNAFVSGMKEDLNLMGNELNYMQTCWTVGYVLGEIPR
;
A
#
# COMPACT_ATOMS: atom_id res chain seq x y z
N MET A 1 -33.43 21.99 -47.10
CA MET A 1 -32.57 22.63 -46.06
C MET A 1 -31.96 21.53 -45.18
N ALA A 2 -31.15 20.65 -45.77
CA ALA A 2 -30.30 19.66 -45.11
C ALA A 2 -29.56 18.91 -46.23
N ASP A 3 -28.33 19.32 -46.60
CA ASP A 3 -27.30 18.47 -47.25
C ASP A 3 -26.08 19.26 -47.78
N ILE A 4 -25.61 20.28 -47.05
CA ILE A 4 -24.35 20.98 -47.36
C ILE A 4 -23.35 20.94 -46.18
N SER A 5 -23.82 20.61 -44.97
CA SER A 5 -22.97 20.54 -43.76
C SER A 5 -22.09 19.27 -43.68
N LYS A 6 -22.46 18.19 -44.37
CA LYS A 6 -21.72 16.91 -44.32
C LYS A 6 -20.51 16.82 -45.25
N ALA A 7 -20.38 17.73 -46.21
CA ALA A 7 -19.29 17.69 -47.19
C ALA A 7 -17.97 18.32 -46.67
N VAL A 8 -18.02 19.14 -45.63
CA VAL A 8 -16.86 19.91 -45.13
C VAL A 8 -16.05 19.15 -44.05
N ALA A 9 -16.61 18.10 -43.46
CA ALA A 9 -15.96 17.38 -42.36
C ALA A 9 -14.93 16.32 -42.80
N ASN A 10 -14.84 16.00 -44.11
CA ASN A 10 -14.06 14.87 -44.60
C ASN A 10 -12.78 15.25 -45.38
N GLU A 11 -12.36 16.52 -45.33
CA GLU A 11 -11.20 17.01 -46.10
C GLU A 11 -9.91 17.17 -45.27
N LYS A 12 -9.94 16.91 -43.95
CA LYS A 12 -8.78 17.16 -43.07
C LYS A 12 -7.89 15.93 -42.81
N VAL A 13 -7.80 15.01 -43.76
CA VAL A 13 -6.88 13.86 -43.69
C VAL A 13 -6.18 13.70 -45.04
N GLN A 14 -5.28 14.64 -45.38
CA GLN A 14 -4.15 14.38 -46.30
C GLN A 14 -3.16 15.55 -46.26
N ARG A 15 -1.98 15.33 -45.67
CA ARG A 15 -0.70 15.91 -46.14
C ARG A 15 0.43 14.97 -45.70
N VAL A 16 0.97 14.28 -46.69
CA VAL A 16 2.23 13.53 -46.67
C VAL A 16 3.16 14.38 -47.52
N ASP A 17 4.27 14.87 -46.96
CA ASP A 17 5.41 15.47 -47.71
C ASP A 17 6.71 15.43 -46.86
N ASP A 18 7.45 14.33 -46.99
CA ASP A 18 8.93 14.11 -47.11
C ASP A 18 10.00 14.84 -46.20
N PRO A 19 11.33 14.62 -46.38
CA PRO A 19 12.18 13.64 -45.67
C PRO A 19 13.33 14.24 -44.80
N SER A 20 13.88 13.40 -43.89
CA SER A 20 15.22 13.37 -43.19
C SER A 20 16.23 14.56 -43.30
N PRO A 21 17.08 14.90 -42.29
CA PRO A 21 17.98 13.94 -41.60
C PRO A 21 18.41 14.24 -40.14
N ALA A 22 19.20 13.29 -39.59
CA ALA A 22 20.16 13.40 -38.48
C ALA A 22 19.69 13.04 -37.05
N SER A 23 20.22 11.88 -36.62
CA SER A 23 20.62 11.45 -35.27
C SER A 23 20.35 12.39 -34.09
N ASP A 24 19.61 11.90 -33.09
CA ASP A 24 20.23 11.59 -31.81
C ASP A 24 19.31 10.69 -30.97
N SER A 25 20.00 9.79 -30.27
CA SER A 25 19.49 8.84 -29.30
C SER A 25 18.62 9.51 -28.25
N ASP A 26 17.32 9.24 -28.26
CA ASP A 26 16.49 9.13 -27.06
C ASP A 26 15.15 8.51 -27.46
N THR A 27 15.18 7.22 -27.77
CA THR A 27 14.00 6.37 -27.64
C THR A 27 13.74 6.17 -26.13
N VAL A 28 13.41 7.25 -25.43
CA VAL A 28 12.65 7.14 -24.19
C VAL A 28 11.33 6.54 -24.62
N VAL A 29 11.22 5.23 -24.37
CA VAL A 29 10.01 4.43 -24.51
C VAL A 29 8.92 5.20 -23.78
N ALA A 30 8.14 5.96 -24.55
CA ALA A 30 6.91 6.55 -24.09
C ALA A 30 6.00 5.35 -23.83
N VAL A 31 6.04 4.85 -22.60
CA VAL A 31 5.06 3.93 -22.06
C VAL A 31 3.75 4.71 -22.09
N VAL A 32 3.00 4.56 -23.18
CA VAL A 32 1.65 5.09 -23.32
C VAL A 32 0.81 4.38 -22.26
N GLN A 33 0.69 5.01 -21.10
CA GLN A 33 -0.31 4.68 -20.10
C GLN A 33 -1.66 5.07 -20.68
N GLU A 34 -2.37 4.13 -21.30
CA GLU A 34 -3.79 4.32 -21.58
C GLU A 34 -4.52 4.48 -20.24
N LYS A 35 -4.96 5.71 -19.96
CA LYS A 35 -5.77 6.01 -18.77
C LYS A 35 -7.05 5.16 -18.85
N PRO A 36 -7.28 4.21 -17.93
CA PRO A 36 -8.48 3.40 -17.98
C PRO A 36 -9.69 4.30 -17.75
N LYS A 37 -10.72 4.11 -18.57
CA LYS A 37 -12.00 4.84 -18.46
C LYS A 37 -12.58 4.56 -17.07
N SER A 38 -12.64 5.59 -16.23
CA SER A 38 -13.13 5.44 -14.85
C SER A 38 -14.56 4.91 -14.86
N THR A 39 -14.71 3.64 -14.55
CA THR A 39 -16.01 3.04 -14.25
C THR A 39 -16.29 3.25 -12.77
N TRP A 40 -17.55 3.29 -12.35
CA TRP A 40 -17.95 3.48 -10.94
C TRP A 40 -17.31 2.48 -9.96
N LYS A 41 -16.75 1.37 -10.47
CA LYS A 41 -15.97 0.37 -9.73
C LYS A 41 -14.56 0.85 -9.34
N SER A 42 -13.96 1.78 -10.09
CA SER A 42 -12.69 2.45 -9.74
C SER A 42 -12.81 3.28 -8.46
N TYR A 43 -14.02 3.79 -8.16
CA TYR A 43 -14.29 4.50 -6.90
C TYR A 43 -14.29 3.58 -5.67
N LEU A 44 -14.58 2.29 -5.87
CA LEU A 44 -14.55 1.29 -4.80
C LEU A 44 -13.18 0.65 -4.65
N TRP A 45 -12.44 0.44 -5.75
CA TRP A 45 -11.09 -0.16 -5.70
C TRP A 45 -10.30 0.05 -7.02
N ASP A 46 -9.23 0.85 -6.98
CA ASP A 46 -8.37 1.19 -8.14
C ASP A 46 -7.51 0.02 -8.67
N THR A 47 -7.40 -1.07 -7.91
CA THR A 47 -6.56 -2.23 -8.28
C THR A 47 -7.15 -3.11 -9.40
N PHE A 48 -8.44 -2.98 -9.72
CA PHE A 48 -9.05 -3.83 -10.75
C PHE A 48 -8.78 -3.37 -12.19
N ASP A 49 -8.49 -2.08 -12.39
CA ASP A 49 -8.20 -1.50 -13.70
C ASP A 49 -6.69 -1.55 -14.07
N LYS A 50 -5.86 -2.16 -13.20
CA LYS A 50 -4.40 -2.31 -13.39
C LYS A 50 -4.03 -3.58 -14.15
N SER A 51 -2.84 -3.59 -14.76
CA SER A 51 -2.33 -4.74 -15.51
C SER A 51 -2.24 -6.00 -14.61
N PRO A 52 -2.43 -7.21 -15.15
CA PRO A 52 -2.45 -8.45 -14.36
C PRO A 52 -1.16 -8.72 -13.58
N GLU A 53 -0.03 -8.18 -14.03
CA GLU A 53 1.26 -8.26 -13.34
C GLU A 53 1.31 -7.33 -12.13
N GLU A 54 0.85 -6.09 -12.26
CA GLU A 54 0.79 -5.10 -11.17
C GLU A 54 -0.17 -5.56 -10.06
N ARG A 55 -1.32 -6.15 -10.44
CA ARG A 55 -2.28 -6.71 -9.48
C ARG A 55 -1.70 -7.86 -8.65
N ARG A 56 -0.91 -8.75 -9.25
CA ARG A 56 -0.25 -9.86 -8.52
C ARG A 56 0.81 -9.35 -7.56
N PHE A 57 1.56 -8.32 -7.94
CA PHE A 57 2.53 -7.68 -7.07
C PHE A 57 1.85 -7.03 -5.86
N LEU A 58 0.80 -6.23 -6.09
CA LEU A 58 0.03 -5.58 -5.02
C LEU A 58 -0.61 -6.59 -4.07
N PHE A 59 -1.18 -7.68 -4.60
CA PHE A 59 -1.73 -8.75 -3.76
C PHE A 59 -0.67 -9.44 -2.90
N LYS A 60 0.52 -9.69 -3.45
CA LYS A 60 1.62 -10.31 -2.70
C LYS A 60 2.15 -9.38 -1.61
N LEU A 61 2.23 -8.08 -1.89
CA LEU A 61 2.62 -7.07 -0.91
C LEU A 61 1.58 -6.96 0.20
N ASP A 62 0.31 -6.82 -0.15
CA ASP A 62 -0.80 -6.72 0.80
C ASP A 62 -0.89 -7.96 1.70
N ALA A 63 -0.82 -9.16 1.10
CA ALA A 63 -0.81 -10.41 1.86
C ALA A 63 0.40 -10.53 2.81
N ALA A 64 1.59 -10.09 2.38
CA ALA A 64 2.77 -10.07 3.23
C ALA A 64 2.62 -9.07 4.39
N LEU A 65 2.19 -7.84 4.12
CA LEU A 65 1.99 -6.82 5.14
C LEU A 65 0.89 -7.22 6.12
N MET A 66 -0.25 -7.70 5.65
CA MET A 66 -1.33 -8.19 6.51
C MET A 66 -0.87 -9.35 7.40
N THR A 67 -0.13 -10.32 6.85
CA THR A 67 0.35 -11.47 7.62
C THR A 67 1.35 -11.04 8.68
N LEU A 68 2.33 -10.19 8.32
CA LEU A 68 3.33 -9.69 9.27
C LEU A 68 2.71 -8.82 10.35
N ALA A 69 1.78 -7.93 10.00
CA ALA A 69 1.06 -7.10 10.95
C ALA A 69 0.21 -7.95 11.92
N SER A 70 -0.52 -8.93 11.40
CA SER A 70 -1.35 -9.82 12.21
C SER A 70 -0.50 -10.67 13.16
N LEU A 71 0.61 -11.22 12.67
CA LEU A 71 1.53 -12.01 13.48
C LEU A 71 2.23 -11.15 14.54
N GLY A 72 2.69 -9.96 14.19
CA GLY A 72 3.31 -9.02 15.13
C GLY A 72 2.35 -8.63 16.26
N TYR A 73 1.11 -8.30 15.91
CA TYR A 73 0.08 -7.99 16.91
C TYR A 73 -0.26 -9.22 17.77
N PHE A 74 -0.31 -10.41 17.17
CA PHE A 74 -0.56 -11.65 17.90
C PHE A 74 0.53 -11.94 18.94
N ILE A 75 1.81 -11.81 18.57
CA ILE A 75 2.94 -11.99 19.49
C ILE A 75 2.87 -10.96 20.63
N LYS A 76 2.62 -9.69 20.30
CA LYS A 76 2.41 -8.62 21.31
C LYS A 76 1.31 -9.00 22.31
N TYR A 77 0.18 -9.49 21.80
CA TYR A 77 -0.94 -9.86 22.66
C TYR A 77 -0.61 -11.06 23.55
N LEU A 78 0.07 -12.07 23.01
CA LEU A 78 0.52 -13.22 23.79
C LEU A 78 1.45 -12.82 24.93
N ASP A 79 2.41 -11.92 24.68
CA ASP A 79 3.33 -11.42 25.71
C ASP A 79 2.58 -10.76 26.86
N GLN A 80 1.64 -9.86 26.54
CA GLN A 80 0.81 -9.19 27.56
C GLN A 80 -0.02 -10.19 28.37
N VAL A 81 -0.63 -11.19 27.74
CA VAL A 81 -1.45 -12.17 28.46
C VAL A 81 -0.58 -13.09 29.32
N ASN A 82 0.57 -13.55 28.80
CA ASN A 82 1.46 -14.44 29.52
C ASN A 82 2.06 -13.80 30.76
N ILE A 83 2.48 -12.53 30.70
CA ILE A 83 3.09 -11.85 31.86
C ILE A 83 2.06 -11.62 32.97
N ASN A 84 0.82 -11.26 32.62
CA ASN A 84 -0.25 -11.07 33.59
C ASN A 84 -0.69 -12.39 34.22
N ASN A 85 -0.82 -13.45 33.40
CA ASN A 85 -1.17 -14.79 33.89
C ASN A 85 -0.08 -15.39 34.77
N ALA A 86 1.20 -15.25 34.38
CA ALA A 86 2.33 -15.71 35.20
C ALA A 86 2.39 -14.95 36.53
N PHE A 87 2.10 -13.65 36.53
CA PHE A 87 2.12 -12.82 37.74
C PHE A 87 1.11 -13.32 38.77
N VAL A 88 -0.12 -13.64 38.34
CA VAL A 88 -1.15 -14.17 39.24
C VAL A 88 -1.01 -15.65 39.54
N SER A 89 -0.23 -16.41 38.76
CA SER A 89 -0.06 -17.85 38.94
C SER A 89 1.12 -18.25 39.83
N GLY A 90 1.91 -17.29 40.33
CA GLY A 90 3.03 -17.58 41.25
C GLY A 90 4.31 -16.77 41.01
N MET A 91 4.46 -16.10 39.85
CA MET A 91 5.66 -15.29 39.58
C MET A 91 5.81 -14.15 40.60
N LYS A 92 4.70 -13.67 41.17
CA LYS A 92 4.71 -12.69 42.25
C LYS A 92 5.42 -13.22 43.49
N GLU A 93 5.06 -14.41 43.95
CA GLU A 93 5.58 -15.04 45.16
C GLU A 93 7.00 -15.57 44.94
N ASP A 94 7.29 -16.15 43.78
CA ASP A 94 8.58 -16.75 43.44
C ASP A 94 9.70 -15.70 43.29
N LEU A 95 9.38 -14.51 42.78
CA LEU A 95 10.32 -13.40 42.61
C LEU A 95 10.15 -12.30 43.68
N ASN A 96 9.27 -12.51 44.67
CA ASN A 96 8.98 -11.59 45.76
C ASN A 96 8.54 -10.18 45.29
N LEU A 97 7.78 -10.11 44.19
CA LEU A 97 7.29 -8.89 43.52
C LEU A 97 6.01 -8.36 44.19
N MET A 98 6.12 -7.89 45.44
CA MET A 98 4.96 -7.58 46.28
C MET A 98 4.37 -6.17 46.10
N GLY A 99 4.88 -5.36 45.16
CA GLY A 99 4.53 -3.94 44.98
C GLY A 99 4.09 -3.59 43.57
N ASN A 100 4.70 -2.53 43.01
CA ASN A 100 4.35 -1.94 41.72
C ASN A 100 5.20 -2.50 40.56
N GLU A 101 5.89 -3.62 40.73
CA GLU A 101 6.83 -4.14 39.74
C GLU A 101 6.14 -4.53 38.43
N LEU A 102 4.93 -5.10 38.49
CA LEU A 102 4.11 -5.34 37.30
C LEU A 102 3.77 -4.03 36.57
N ASN A 103 3.47 -2.98 37.33
CA ASN A 103 3.17 -1.66 36.78
C ASN A 103 4.42 -1.02 36.15
N TYR A 104 5.60 -1.19 36.75
CA TYR A 104 6.86 -0.74 36.14
C TYR A 104 7.16 -1.47 34.83
N MET A 105 6.94 -2.79 34.75
CA MET A 105 7.11 -3.55 33.51
C MET A 105 6.16 -3.07 32.40
N GLN A 106 4.89 -2.86 32.73
CA GLN A 106 3.89 -2.32 31.79
C GLN A 106 4.22 -0.89 31.35
N THR A 107 4.75 -0.07 32.27
CA THR A 107 5.19 1.30 31.97
C THR A 107 6.41 1.29 31.05
N CYS A 108 7.41 0.45 31.30
CA CYS A 108 8.58 0.29 30.42
C CYS A 108 8.17 -0.13 29.00
N TRP A 109 7.25 -1.08 28.87
CA TRP A 109 6.68 -1.46 27.56
C TRP A 109 6.02 -0.26 26.86
N THR A 110 5.21 0.50 27.59
CA THR A 110 4.50 1.67 27.05
C THR A 110 5.46 2.79 26.65
N VAL A 111 6.49 3.05 27.45
CA VAL A 111 7.55 4.04 27.12
C VAL A 111 8.31 3.61 25.87
N GLY A 112 8.70 2.34 25.76
CA GLY A 112 9.36 1.81 24.56
C GLY A 112 8.47 1.93 23.31
N TYR A 113 7.18 1.64 23.45
CA TYR A 113 6.20 1.83 22.40
C TYR A 113 6.08 3.30 21.98
N VAL A 114 5.92 4.22 22.93
CA VAL A 114 5.83 5.67 22.66
C VAL A 114 7.11 6.19 22.00
N LEU A 115 8.28 5.73 22.43
CA LEU A 115 9.56 6.09 21.79
C LEU A 115 9.64 5.59 20.34
N GLY A 116 9.12 4.39 20.06
CA GLY A 116 9.04 3.84 18.70
C GLY A 116 7.99 4.51 17.82
N GLU A 117 6.93 5.09 18.41
CA GLU A 117 5.93 5.87 17.69
C GLU A 117 6.44 7.26 17.26
N ILE A 118 7.45 7.83 17.93
CA ILE A 118 7.98 9.14 17.57
C ILE A 118 8.70 9.03 16.22
N PRO A 119 8.13 9.58 15.13
CA PRO A 119 8.75 9.53 13.82
C PRO A 119 9.77 10.66 13.74
N ARG A 120 11.04 10.30 13.54
CA ARG A 120 12.05 11.20 12.98
C ARG A 120 12.75 10.51 11.81
#